data_AF-A0A8C5WV86-F1
#
_entry.id   AF-A0A8C5WV86-F1
#
_cell.length_a   1.000
_cell.length_b   1.000
_cell.length_c   1.000
_cell.angle_alpha   90.00
_cell.angle_beta   90.00
_cell.angle_gamma   90.00
#
_symmetry.space_group_name_H-M   'P 1'
#
loop_
_entity.id
_entity.type
_entity.pdbx_description
1 polymer ?
#
loop_
_entity_poly.entity_id
_entity_poly.type
_entity_poly.pdbx_seq_one_letter_code
_entity_poly.pdbx_strand_id
1 'polypeptide(L)'
;MEATFRIVLFLMVMAASAEENLCSCPTNRRTHCAMEQDSCICKALGSNQQVNCSTLTSKCLLMKAEVSPPKGKTYEKPETAFLDNDGLYDPDCENSGIFKARQCNQTDTCWCVNSAGVRRTDKSDTNIQCKKLVRTSWIFIELKHKERKTPFSQSEVASSLLRLIQNRYMLRPTFISSIEYDHPFIKIELKQNASQKSYEDVDIADVAYYFEKDIKLDSHFASNNKFNIAVKGEPLHIENVLIYYMDEIPPEFSMQFLKAGVVAVAVVVLLAILIGIIVLVIMRRWRTGKYEKVEIKEMGEMQINRVS
;
A
#
# COMPACT_ATOMS: atom_id res chain seq x y z
N MET A 1 20.00 -9.47 -67.90
CA MET A 1 20.63 -9.56 -66.56
C MET A 1 20.75 -8.19 -65.86
N GLU A 2 20.75 -7.06 -66.57
CA GLU A 2 20.79 -5.73 -65.93
C GLU A 2 19.46 -5.26 -65.32
N ALA A 3 18.31 -5.60 -65.93
CA ALA A 3 17.00 -5.16 -65.45
C ALA A 3 16.59 -5.80 -64.11
N THR A 4 16.94 -7.07 -63.91
CA THR A 4 16.67 -7.83 -62.68
C THR A 4 17.53 -7.33 -61.51
N PHE A 5 18.77 -6.90 -61.78
CA PHE A 5 19.66 -6.37 -60.74
C PHE A 5 19.21 -5.01 -60.21
N ARG A 6 18.61 -4.17 -61.07
CA ARG A 6 18.04 -2.86 -60.68
C ARG A 6 16.78 -2.99 -59.83
N ILE A 7 15.94 -4.00 -60.09
CA ILE A 7 14.73 -4.25 -59.29
C ILE A 7 15.08 -4.76 -57.90
N VAL A 8 16.10 -5.63 -57.77
CA VAL A 8 16.59 -6.11 -56.46
C VAL A 8 17.24 -4.98 -55.66
N LEU A 9 17.98 -4.07 -56.31
CA LEU A 9 18.54 -2.90 -55.63
C LEU A 9 17.45 -1.92 -55.16
N PHE A 10 16.39 -1.70 -55.95
CA PHE A 10 15.25 -0.87 -55.55
C PHE A 10 14.44 -1.48 -54.40
N LEU A 11 14.29 -2.81 -54.34
CA LEU A 11 13.63 -3.50 -53.23
C LEU A 11 14.47 -3.50 -51.94
N MET A 12 15.81 -3.53 -52.06
CA MET A 12 16.72 -3.40 -50.90
C MET A 12 16.76 -1.98 -50.34
N VAL A 13 16.54 -0.94 -51.16
CA VAL A 13 16.48 0.46 -50.69
C VAL A 13 15.13 0.77 -50.03
N MET A 14 14.03 0.11 -50.41
CA MET A 14 12.73 0.31 -49.75
C MET A 14 12.55 -0.49 -48.45
N ALA A 15 13.45 -1.44 -48.16
CA ALA A 15 13.50 -2.11 -46.86
C ALA A 15 14.35 -1.36 -45.81
N ALA A 16 14.97 -0.23 -46.18
CA ALA A 16 15.84 0.58 -45.31
C ALA A 16 15.18 1.86 -44.79
N SER A 17 13.85 1.96 -44.80
CA SER A 17 13.12 3.07 -44.19
C SER A 17 11.95 2.57 -43.35
N ALA A 18 12.29 1.83 -42.30
CA ALA A 18 11.48 1.75 -41.10
C ALA A 18 12.44 1.80 -39.91
N GLU A 19 13.24 2.87 -39.82
CA GLU A 19 13.51 3.41 -38.49
C GLU A 19 12.15 3.91 -37.98
N GLU A 20 11.40 3.03 -37.32
CA GLU A 20 10.44 3.49 -36.32
C GLU A 20 11.25 4.34 -35.35
N ASN A 21 11.24 5.66 -35.54
CA ASN A 21 11.72 6.60 -34.54
C ASN A 21 10.89 6.33 -33.28
N LEU A 22 11.43 5.48 -32.40
CA LEU A 22 10.74 4.86 -31.28
C LEU A 22 10.50 5.89 -30.17
N CYS A 23 9.56 6.79 -30.42
CA CYS A 23 9.03 7.75 -29.46
C CYS A 23 8.49 6.95 -28.28
N SER A 24 9.18 7.03 -27.15
CA SER A 24 8.90 6.28 -25.94
C SER A 24 9.14 7.16 -24.71
N CYS A 25 8.48 6.81 -23.60
CA CYS A 25 8.56 7.55 -22.35
C CYS A 25 9.53 6.83 -21.39
N PRO A 26 10.74 7.36 -21.12
CA PRO A 26 11.74 6.66 -20.31
C PRO A 26 11.28 6.38 -18.88
N THR A 27 10.46 7.27 -18.32
CA THR A 27 9.95 7.20 -16.95
C THR A 27 8.63 6.44 -16.84
N ASN A 28 7.99 6.06 -17.94
CA ASN A 28 6.69 5.37 -17.90
C ASN A 28 6.46 4.48 -19.13
N ARG A 29 6.65 3.17 -19.00
CA ARG A 29 6.40 2.18 -20.05
C ARG A 29 4.91 1.98 -20.39
N ARG A 30 4.00 2.48 -19.55
CA ARG A 30 2.55 2.33 -19.70
C ARG A 30 1.95 3.60 -20.31
N THR A 31 2.46 3.97 -21.48
CA THR A 31 2.01 5.13 -22.25
C THR A 31 1.78 4.78 -23.72
N HIS A 32 0.84 5.48 -24.36
CA HIS A 32 0.77 5.59 -25.81
C HIS A 32 1.54 6.84 -26.25
N CYS A 33 2.63 6.65 -26.97
CA CYS A 33 3.49 7.72 -27.47
C CYS A 33 3.39 7.82 -28.99
N ALA A 34 3.29 9.05 -29.51
CA ALA A 34 3.27 9.34 -30.94
C ALA A 34 4.07 10.62 -31.22
N MET A 35 4.70 10.67 -32.40
CA MET A 35 5.36 11.88 -32.88
C MET A 35 4.29 12.85 -33.40
N GLU A 36 4.21 14.04 -32.81
CA GLU A 36 3.35 15.14 -33.25
C GLU A 36 4.22 16.39 -33.44
N GLN A 37 4.30 16.93 -34.67
CA GLN A 37 5.05 18.17 -34.98
C GLN A 37 6.49 18.16 -34.43
N ASP A 38 7.26 17.11 -34.71
CA ASP A 38 8.64 16.88 -34.23
C ASP A 38 8.82 16.74 -32.71
N SER A 39 7.72 16.63 -31.95
CA SER A 39 7.73 16.36 -30.52
C SER A 39 7.13 14.99 -30.20
N CYS A 40 7.76 14.25 -29.30
CA CYS A 40 7.25 12.97 -28.81
C CYS A 40 6.19 13.22 -27.73
N ILE A 41 4.91 13.02 -28.08
CA ILE A 41 3.78 13.21 -27.17
C ILE A 41 3.34 11.86 -26.63
N CYS A 42 3.40 11.70 -25.30
CA CYS A 42 3.01 10.50 -24.60
C CYS A 42 1.77 10.73 -23.73
N LYS A 43 0.80 9.81 -23.79
CA LYS A 43 -0.40 9.79 -22.96
C LYS A 43 -0.44 8.53 -22.10
N ALA A 44 -0.81 8.65 -20.83
CA ALA A 44 -0.89 7.50 -19.92
C ALA A 44 -1.97 6.52 -20.37
N LEU A 45 -1.72 5.20 -20.34
CA LEU A 45 -2.76 4.21 -20.62
C LEU A 45 -3.92 4.34 -19.62
N GLY A 46 -5.15 4.05 -20.07
CA GLY A 46 -6.35 4.20 -19.23
C GLY A 46 -6.81 5.64 -19.01
N SER A 47 -5.98 6.59 -19.44
CA SER A 47 -6.27 8.02 -19.44
C SER A 47 -6.02 8.55 -20.86
N ASN A 48 -6.52 9.74 -21.17
CA ASN A 48 -6.07 10.48 -22.36
C ASN A 48 -5.16 11.66 -21.95
N GLN A 49 -4.75 11.70 -20.68
CA GLN A 49 -3.88 12.74 -20.14
C GLN A 49 -2.44 12.58 -20.64
N GLN A 50 -1.87 13.68 -21.10
CA GLN A 50 -0.47 13.77 -21.49
C GLN A 50 0.44 13.65 -20.27
N VAL A 51 1.54 12.91 -20.40
CA VAL A 51 2.54 12.75 -19.34
C VAL A 51 3.84 13.46 -19.70
N ASN A 52 4.54 13.97 -18.69
CA ASN A 52 5.88 14.51 -18.85
C ASN A 52 6.92 13.39 -18.64
N CYS A 53 7.56 12.97 -19.72
CA CYS A 53 8.53 11.88 -19.72
C CYS A 53 9.92 12.24 -19.18
N SER A 54 10.13 13.51 -18.80
CA SER A 54 11.35 13.99 -18.14
C SER A 54 11.28 13.90 -16.61
N THR A 55 10.13 13.53 -16.06
CA THR A 55 9.90 13.35 -14.61
C THR A 55 9.09 12.09 -14.34
N LEU A 56 8.91 11.74 -13.07
CA LEU A 56 8.07 10.61 -12.68
C LEU A 56 6.60 10.90 -13.03
N THR A 57 5.91 9.91 -13.61
CA THR A 57 4.46 10.00 -13.78
C THR A 57 3.79 9.85 -12.42
N SER A 58 2.70 10.59 -12.17
CA SER A 58 2.00 10.51 -10.89
C SER A 58 1.46 9.11 -10.60
N LYS A 59 1.46 8.73 -9.32
CA LYS A 59 0.94 7.45 -8.82
C LYS A 59 -0.49 7.17 -9.29
N CYS A 60 -1.36 8.18 -9.30
CA CYS A 60 -2.75 8.01 -9.75
C CYS A 60 -2.84 7.55 -11.21
N LEU A 61 -2.06 8.17 -12.11
CA LEU A 61 -2.07 7.81 -13.52
C LEU A 61 -1.43 6.45 -13.77
N LEU A 62 -0.40 6.09 -13.00
CA LEU A 62 0.20 4.77 -13.08
C LEU A 62 -0.76 3.68 -12.60
N MET A 63 -1.44 3.88 -11.48
CA MET A 63 -2.48 2.97 -10.98
C MET A 63 -3.62 2.80 -12.00
N LYS A 64 -4.10 3.90 -12.61
CA LYS A 64 -5.09 3.86 -13.69
C LYS A 64 -4.60 3.09 -14.91
N ALA A 65 -3.34 3.27 -15.29
CA ALA A 65 -2.73 2.52 -16.39
C ALA A 65 -2.58 1.02 -16.09
N GLU A 66 -2.39 0.65 -14.81
CA GLU A 66 -2.27 -0.75 -14.37
C GLU A 66 -3.57 -1.53 -14.43
N VAL A 67 -4.64 -0.91 -13.96
CA VAL A 67 -5.96 -1.56 -13.90
C VAL A 67 -6.70 -1.52 -15.23
N SER A 68 -6.19 -0.75 -16.20
CA SER A 68 -6.81 -0.62 -17.50
C SER A 68 -6.70 -1.92 -18.28
N PRO A 69 -7.84 -2.48 -18.75
CA PRO A 69 -7.80 -3.72 -19.51
C PRO A 69 -7.02 -3.51 -20.83
N PRO A 70 -6.26 -4.52 -21.29
CA PRO A 70 -5.73 -4.50 -22.64
C PRO A 70 -6.91 -4.40 -23.62
N LYS A 71 -6.79 -3.55 -24.65
CA LYS A 71 -7.82 -3.40 -25.69
C LYS A 71 -8.29 -4.79 -26.16
N GLY A 72 -9.57 -5.11 -25.95
CA GLY A 72 -10.21 -6.34 -26.45
C GLY A 72 -10.49 -7.45 -25.43
N LYS A 73 -10.26 -7.26 -24.12
CA LYS A 73 -10.71 -8.20 -23.09
C LYS A 73 -11.53 -7.50 -22.00
N THR A 74 -12.83 -7.36 -22.25
CA THR A 74 -13.81 -7.08 -21.18
C THR A 74 -14.09 -8.41 -20.48
N TYR A 75 -13.42 -8.68 -19.37
CA TYR A 75 -13.90 -9.74 -18.49
C TYR A 75 -15.14 -9.20 -17.77
N GLU A 76 -16.30 -9.78 -18.03
CA GLU A 76 -17.49 -9.54 -17.20
C GLU A 76 -17.18 -10.03 -15.78
N LYS A 77 -17.01 -9.09 -14.87
CA LYS A 77 -16.74 -9.39 -13.47
C LYS A 77 -18.03 -9.97 -12.84
N PRO A 78 -17.98 -11.11 -12.14
CA PRO A 78 -19.16 -11.67 -11.48
C PRO A 78 -19.75 -10.68 -10.45
N GLU A 79 -21.08 -10.51 -10.44
CA GLU A 79 -21.80 -9.56 -9.56
C GLU A 79 -21.51 -9.75 -8.06
N THR A 80 -21.09 -10.94 -7.65
CA THR A 80 -20.83 -11.30 -6.24
C THR A 80 -19.34 -11.29 -5.87
N ALA A 81 -18.44 -10.88 -6.76
CA ALA A 81 -17.00 -10.90 -6.50
C ALA A 81 -16.55 -9.74 -5.60
N PHE A 82 -16.42 -10.00 -4.29
CA PHE A 82 -15.71 -9.13 -3.35
C PHE A 82 -14.20 -9.19 -3.62
N LEU A 83 -13.67 -8.17 -4.30
CA LEU A 83 -12.23 -7.92 -4.37
C LEU A 83 -11.89 -6.84 -3.34
N ASP A 84 -11.40 -7.25 -2.17
CA ASP A 84 -10.85 -6.31 -1.21
C ASP A 84 -9.42 -5.96 -1.60
N ASN A 85 -9.29 -4.96 -2.48
CA ASN A 85 -8.00 -4.49 -2.96
C ASN A 85 -7.73 -3.11 -2.33
N ASP A 86 -7.43 -3.10 -1.04
CA ASP A 86 -7.03 -1.88 -0.31
C ASP A 86 -5.68 -1.31 -0.81
N GLY A 87 -5.05 -1.93 -1.82
CA GLY A 87 -3.81 -1.48 -2.46
C GLY A 87 -3.98 -0.97 -3.91
N LEU A 88 -4.55 -1.77 -4.82
CA LEU A 88 -4.71 -1.41 -6.24
C LEU A 88 -6.18 -1.34 -6.66
N TYR A 89 -6.63 -0.17 -7.10
CA TYR A 89 -7.98 0.09 -7.60
C TYR A 89 -7.91 1.01 -8.82
N ASP A 90 -9.00 1.16 -9.58
CA ASP A 90 -9.11 2.13 -10.67
C ASP A 90 -9.36 3.54 -10.12
N PRO A 91 -8.37 4.45 -10.11
CA PRO A 91 -8.50 5.70 -9.37
C PRO A 91 -8.99 6.85 -10.24
N ASP A 92 -9.91 7.66 -9.73
CA ASP A 92 -10.22 8.95 -10.31
C ASP A 92 -9.08 9.95 -10.06
N CYS A 93 -8.51 10.47 -11.15
CA CYS A 93 -7.45 11.46 -11.14
C CYS A 93 -7.97 12.83 -11.59
N GLU A 94 -7.40 13.90 -11.04
CA GLU A 94 -7.52 15.25 -11.58
C GLU A 94 -6.69 15.40 -12.88
N ASN A 95 -6.84 16.53 -13.58
CA ASN A 95 -6.06 16.82 -14.79
C ASN A 95 -4.55 16.98 -14.53
N SER A 96 -4.19 17.31 -13.29
CA SER A 96 -2.80 17.35 -12.80
C SER A 96 -2.21 15.96 -12.55
N GLY A 97 -3.01 14.89 -12.67
CA GLY A 97 -2.62 13.53 -12.32
C GLY A 97 -2.67 13.23 -10.81
N ILE A 98 -3.15 14.16 -9.98
CA ILE A 98 -3.34 13.94 -8.53
C ILE A 98 -4.63 13.16 -8.28
N PHE A 99 -4.71 12.37 -7.21
CA PHE A 99 -5.95 11.71 -6.81
C PHE A 99 -7.05 12.71 -6.48
N LYS A 100 -8.27 12.47 -6.98
CA LYS A 100 -9.46 13.10 -6.39
C LYS A 100 -9.64 12.58 -4.96
N ALA A 101 -10.00 13.47 -4.03
CA ALA A 101 -10.13 13.12 -2.61
C ALA A 101 -11.18 12.02 -2.37
N ARG A 102 -12.25 12.00 -3.17
CA ARG A 102 -13.28 10.96 -3.18
C ARG A 102 -13.01 9.97 -4.31
N GLN A 103 -13.02 8.68 -3.99
CA GLN A 103 -12.84 7.56 -4.90
C GLN A 103 -14.05 6.64 -4.83
N CYS A 104 -14.46 6.05 -5.95
CA CYS A 104 -15.62 5.15 -6.00
C CYS A 104 -15.34 3.96 -6.92
N ASN A 105 -15.86 2.78 -6.58
CA ASN A 105 -15.63 1.55 -7.35
C ASN A 105 -16.75 1.26 -8.34
N GLN A 106 -16.97 2.10 -9.36
CA GLN A 106 -17.98 1.96 -10.47
C GLN A 106 -19.41 1.49 -10.08
N THR A 107 -19.69 1.45 -8.78
CA THR A 107 -20.86 0.99 -8.05
C THR A 107 -21.15 2.07 -7.00
N ASP A 108 -22.14 1.85 -6.14
CA ASP A 108 -22.52 2.84 -5.12
C ASP A 108 -21.56 2.92 -3.91
N THR A 109 -20.37 2.31 -3.98
CA THR A 109 -19.39 2.31 -2.89
C THR A 109 -18.27 3.33 -3.13
N CYS A 110 -18.12 4.29 -2.21
CA CYS A 110 -17.13 5.36 -2.24
C CYS A 110 -16.34 5.47 -0.92
N TRP A 111 -15.15 6.05 -0.97
CA TRP A 111 -14.28 6.32 0.18
C TRP A 111 -13.42 7.55 -0.05
N CYS A 112 -12.81 8.08 1.02
CA CYS A 112 -11.84 9.16 0.91
C CYS A 112 -10.40 8.63 0.91
N VAL A 113 -9.53 9.27 0.13
CA VAL A 113 -8.10 8.93 0.02
C VAL A 113 -7.19 10.12 0.32
N ASN A 114 -5.93 9.85 0.66
CA ASN A 114 -4.87 10.85 0.78
C ASN A 114 -4.19 11.15 -0.55
N SER A 115 -3.24 12.08 -0.54
CA SER A 115 -2.45 12.43 -1.73
C SER A 115 -1.65 11.25 -2.29
N ALA A 116 -1.42 10.19 -1.50
CA ALA A 116 -0.81 8.95 -1.94
C ALA A 116 -1.82 7.88 -2.42
N GLY A 117 -3.12 8.21 -2.53
CA GLY A 117 -4.18 7.30 -2.98
C GLY A 117 -4.56 6.24 -1.95
N VAL A 118 -4.12 6.37 -0.69
CA VAL A 118 -4.43 5.42 0.37
C VAL A 118 -5.74 5.81 1.04
N ARG A 119 -6.61 4.83 1.23
CA ARG A 119 -7.91 4.99 1.90
C ARG A 119 -7.72 5.49 3.33
N ARG A 120 -8.49 6.51 3.71
CA ARG A 120 -8.52 7.10 5.07
C ARG A 120 -9.87 7.03 5.75
N THR A 121 -10.89 6.50 5.09
CA THR A 121 -12.24 6.35 5.66
C THR A 121 -12.76 4.95 5.45
N ASP A 122 -13.80 4.57 6.19
CA ASP A 122 -14.61 3.43 5.79
C ASP A 122 -15.21 3.66 4.40
N LYS A 123 -15.48 2.54 3.72
CA LYS A 123 -16.27 2.51 2.49
C LYS A 123 -17.72 2.87 2.87
N SER A 124 -18.30 3.82 2.15
CA SER A 124 -19.66 4.35 2.36
C SER A 124 -20.38 4.42 1.01
N ASP A 125 -21.61 4.91 1.03
CA ASP A 125 -22.37 5.23 -0.17
C ASP A 125 -21.79 6.44 -0.95
N THR A 126 -22.48 6.83 -2.03
CA THR A 126 -22.12 7.96 -2.88
C THR A 126 -22.19 9.33 -2.20
N ASN A 127 -22.86 9.44 -1.04
CA ASN A 127 -23.07 10.69 -0.32
C ASN A 127 -21.87 11.12 0.54
N ILE A 128 -20.84 10.27 0.67
CA ILE A 128 -19.63 10.59 1.43
C ILE A 128 -18.95 11.88 0.96
N GLN A 129 -18.64 12.76 1.91
CA GLN A 129 -18.07 14.07 1.64
C GLN A 129 -16.57 14.09 1.96
N CYS A 130 -15.74 14.05 0.93
CA CYS A 130 -14.28 14.18 1.05
C CYS A 130 -13.87 15.64 0.81
N LYS A 131 -14.07 16.51 1.81
CA LYS A 131 -13.94 17.98 1.68
C LYS A 131 -12.58 18.45 1.19
N LYS A 132 -11.51 17.72 1.50
CA LYS A 132 -10.14 18.04 1.07
C LYS A 132 -9.31 16.79 0.85
N LEU A 133 -8.39 16.87 -0.10
CA LEU A 133 -7.32 15.91 -0.25
C LEU A 133 -6.29 16.16 0.86
N VAL A 134 -6.13 15.22 1.79
CA VAL A 134 -5.15 15.35 2.87
C VAL A 134 -3.78 14.92 2.36
N ARG A 135 -2.78 15.71 2.69
CA ARG A 135 -1.39 15.49 2.34
C ARG A 135 -0.81 14.34 3.16
N THR A 136 -0.20 13.39 2.46
CA THR A 136 0.75 12.44 3.04
C THR A 136 2.11 13.14 3.09
N SER A 137 2.50 13.60 4.27
CA SER A 137 3.73 14.38 4.46
C SER A 137 4.93 13.52 4.86
N TRP A 138 4.70 12.29 5.31
CA TRP A 138 5.73 11.35 5.71
C TRP A 138 5.42 9.95 5.19
N ILE A 139 6.40 9.33 4.54
CA ILE A 139 6.37 7.92 4.14
C ILE A 139 7.54 7.21 4.81
N PHE A 140 7.25 6.12 5.51
CA PHE A 140 8.25 5.23 6.10
C PHE A 140 8.28 3.92 5.32
N ILE A 141 9.45 3.56 4.80
CA ILE A 141 9.65 2.33 4.03
C ILE A 141 10.57 1.43 4.83
N GLU A 142 10.11 0.22 5.12
CA GLU A 142 10.91 -0.83 5.72
C GLU A 142 11.21 -1.90 4.67
N LEU A 143 12.48 -2.17 4.45
CA LEU A 143 12.96 -3.24 3.59
C LEU A 143 13.55 -4.33 4.45
N LYS A 144 13.29 -5.58 4.08
CA LYS A 144 14.05 -6.72 4.56
C LYS A 144 14.82 -7.29 3.38
N HIS A 145 16.14 -7.33 3.49
CA HIS A 145 16.97 -8.03 2.51
C HIS A 145 17.31 -9.44 3.00
N LYS A 146 17.72 -10.32 2.09
CA LYS A 146 18.16 -11.68 2.41
C LYS A 146 19.29 -11.64 3.44
N GLU A 147 19.24 -12.48 4.46
CA GLU A 147 20.29 -12.56 5.48
C GLU A 147 21.68 -12.82 4.86
N ARG A 148 22.71 -12.24 5.50
CA ARG A 148 24.09 -12.28 5.03
C ARG A 148 25.00 -12.60 6.22
N LYS A 149 26.01 -13.43 6.00
CA LYS A 149 27.01 -13.75 7.02
C LYS A 149 27.79 -12.51 7.49
N THR A 150 28.08 -11.61 6.55
CA THR A 150 28.76 -10.34 6.79
C THR A 150 27.82 -9.20 6.43
N PRO A 151 27.25 -8.50 7.43
CA PRO A 151 26.47 -7.29 7.20
C PRO A 151 27.33 -6.20 6.54
N PHE A 152 26.71 -5.36 5.71
CA PHE A 152 27.30 -4.10 5.30
C PHE A 152 27.41 -3.14 6.49
N SER A 153 28.14 -2.04 6.34
CA SER A 153 28.08 -0.95 7.31
C SER A 153 26.89 -0.02 7.05
N GLN A 154 26.40 0.64 8.10
CA GLN A 154 25.38 1.69 8.04
C GLN A 154 25.67 2.73 6.94
N SER A 155 26.90 3.23 6.86
CA SER A 155 27.29 4.27 5.91
C SER A 155 27.25 3.80 4.45
N GLU A 156 27.66 2.55 4.19
CA GLU A 156 27.63 1.98 2.84
C GLU A 156 26.21 1.80 2.33
N VAL A 157 25.31 1.29 3.18
CA VAL A 157 23.89 1.12 2.84
C VAL A 157 23.22 2.48 2.62
N ALA A 158 23.39 3.39 3.57
CA ALA A 158 22.80 4.73 3.51
C ALA A 158 23.25 5.51 2.27
N SER A 159 24.55 5.54 1.99
CA SER A 159 25.08 6.26 0.81
C SER A 159 24.65 5.62 -0.52
N SER A 160 24.58 4.30 -0.60
CA SER A 160 24.15 3.59 -1.81
C SER A 160 22.66 3.85 -2.11
N LEU A 161 21.81 3.78 -1.09
CA LEU A 161 20.38 4.03 -1.23
C LEU A 161 20.04 5.51 -1.45
N LEU A 162 20.74 6.43 -0.79
CA LEU A 162 20.59 7.86 -1.04
C LEU A 162 20.83 8.17 -2.53
N ARG A 163 21.93 7.65 -3.09
CA ARG A 163 22.26 7.83 -4.51
C ARG A 163 21.26 7.15 -5.43
N LEU A 164 20.80 5.94 -5.10
CA LEU A 164 19.78 5.25 -5.86
C LEU A 164 18.50 6.09 -5.93
N ILE A 165 18.02 6.58 -4.78
CA ILE A 165 16.77 7.33 -4.70
C ILE A 165 16.89 8.66 -5.43
N GLN A 166 17.99 9.38 -5.24
CA GLN A 166 18.25 10.65 -5.90
C GLN A 166 18.35 10.49 -7.43
N ASN A 167 19.12 9.52 -7.91
CA ASN A 167 19.42 9.42 -9.34
C ASN A 167 18.31 8.75 -10.14
N ARG A 168 17.69 7.70 -9.58
CA ARG A 168 16.65 6.94 -10.28
C ARG A 168 15.28 7.58 -10.14
N TYR A 169 14.94 8.03 -8.94
CA TYR A 169 13.61 8.58 -8.64
C TYR A 169 13.58 10.11 -8.56
N MET A 170 14.71 10.78 -8.84
CA MET A 170 14.80 12.23 -8.96
C MET A 170 14.39 12.98 -7.67
N LEU A 171 14.35 12.28 -6.53
CA LEU A 171 13.96 12.88 -5.26
C LEU A 171 15.13 13.68 -4.69
N ARG A 172 14.88 14.96 -4.39
CA ARG A 172 15.89 15.81 -3.75
C ARG A 172 16.32 15.23 -2.40
N PRO A 173 17.63 15.21 -2.08
CA PRO A 173 18.13 14.68 -0.81
C PRO A 173 17.50 15.31 0.43
N THR A 174 17.04 16.57 0.34
CA THR A 174 16.35 17.28 1.44
C THR A 174 15.05 16.64 1.87
N PHE A 175 14.43 15.81 1.01
CA PHE A 175 13.20 15.07 1.33
C PHE A 175 13.48 13.64 1.83
N ILE A 176 14.75 13.24 1.92
CA ILE A 176 15.18 11.94 2.46
C ILE A 176 15.69 12.21 3.88
N SER A 177 14.83 12.00 4.87
CA SER A 177 15.11 12.36 6.27
C SER A 177 16.13 11.44 6.93
N SER A 178 16.00 10.13 6.70
CA SER A 178 16.94 9.14 7.22
C SER A 178 16.94 7.87 6.37
N ILE A 179 18.09 7.19 6.38
CA ILE A 179 18.25 5.81 5.89
C ILE A 179 19.03 5.07 6.97
N GLU A 180 18.35 4.24 7.74
CA GLU A 180 18.91 3.46 8.84
C GLU A 180 19.00 1.99 8.45
N TYR A 181 20.07 1.34 8.87
CA TYR A 181 20.37 -0.05 8.59
C TYR A 181 20.58 -0.80 9.89
N ASP A 182 19.64 -1.69 10.18
CA ASP A 182 19.61 -2.58 11.32
C ASP A 182 19.48 -4.01 10.78
N HIS A 183 20.63 -4.63 10.49
CA HIS A 183 20.71 -5.88 9.72
C HIS A 183 19.68 -6.94 10.17
N PRO A 184 18.87 -7.52 9.26
CA PRO A 184 18.83 -7.36 7.79
C PRO A 184 17.81 -6.32 7.29
N PHE A 185 17.37 -5.42 8.15
CA PHE A 185 16.35 -4.40 7.88
C PHE A 185 16.96 -3.07 7.48
N ILE A 186 16.28 -2.37 6.58
CA ILE A 186 16.61 -1.00 6.17
C ILE A 186 15.35 -0.16 6.33
N LYS A 187 15.47 0.96 7.02
CA LYS A 187 14.39 1.91 7.29
C LYS A 187 14.68 3.20 6.55
N ILE A 188 13.76 3.65 5.71
CA ILE A 188 13.90 4.86 4.90
C ILE A 188 12.75 5.80 5.26
N GLU A 189 13.07 7.03 5.67
CA GLU A 189 12.07 8.07 5.91
C GLU A 189 12.09 9.13 4.82
N LEU A 190 10.97 9.31 4.14
CA LEU A 190 10.74 10.38 3.18
C LEU A 190 9.78 11.40 3.80
N LYS A 191 10.17 12.68 3.85
CA LYS A 191 9.33 13.76 4.39
C LYS A 191 9.23 14.91 3.40
N GLN A 192 8.00 15.30 3.07
CA GLN A 192 7.73 16.37 2.10
C GLN A 192 6.36 17.01 2.40
N ASN A 193 6.39 18.15 3.10
CA ASN A 193 5.19 18.95 3.35
C ASN A 193 4.73 19.68 2.08
N ALA A 194 3.44 20.04 2.03
CA ALA A 194 2.87 20.75 0.89
C ALA A 194 3.58 22.10 0.62
N SER A 195 4.03 22.79 1.67
CA SER A 195 4.73 24.08 1.57
C SER A 195 6.17 23.98 1.06
N GLN A 196 6.79 22.80 1.11
CA GLN A 196 8.19 22.59 0.75
C GLN A 196 8.37 22.06 -0.68
N LYS A 197 7.31 21.48 -1.25
CA LYS A 197 7.31 20.88 -2.59
C LYS A 197 7.14 21.97 -3.65
N SER A 198 8.12 22.11 -4.53
CA SER A 198 8.02 22.89 -5.75
C SER A 198 7.24 22.15 -6.83
N TYR A 199 6.81 22.87 -7.88
CA TYR A 199 6.21 22.27 -9.07
C TYR A 199 7.17 21.32 -9.80
N GLU A 200 8.48 21.60 -9.76
CA GLU A 200 9.51 20.77 -10.39
C GLU A 200 9.86 19.51 -9.57
N ASP A 201 9.43 19.46 -8.31
CA ASP A 201 9.70 18.32 -7.44
C ASP A 201 8.76 17.15 -7.72
N VAL A 202 9.35 15.95 -7.77
CA VAL A 202 8.60 14.70 -7.66
C VAL A 202 7.94 14.58 -6.29
N ASP A 203 6.79 13.91 -6.24
CA ASP A 203 6.12 13.62 -4.98
C ASP A 203 6.73 12.39 -4.29
N ILE A 204 6.87 12.43 -2.97
CA ILE A 204 7.34 11.25 -2.20
C ILE A 204 6.42 10.03 -2.39
N ALA A 205 5.12 10.23 -2.67
CA ALA A 205 4.20 9.14 -2.96
C ALA A 205 4.49 8.48 -4.32
N ASP A 206 4.89 9.26 -5.32
CA ASP A 206 5.30 8.75 -6.63
C ASP A 206 6.59 7.95 -6.48
N VAL A 207 7.58 8.50 -5.78
CA VAL A 207 8.87 7.84 -5.50
C VAL A 207 8.65 6.49 -4.80
N ALA A 208 7.84 6.47 -3.74
CA ALA A 208 7.55 5.24 -3.00
C ALA A 208 6.88 4.18 -3.88
N TYR A 209 5.97 4.59 -4.77
CA TYR A 209 5.28 3.68 -5.67
C TYR A 209 6.19 3.12 -6.77
N TYR A 210 7.02 3.96 -7.39
CA TYR A 210 8.05 3.49 -8.33
C TYR A 210 9.02 2.52 -7.66
N PHE A 211 9.47 2.86 -6.45
CA PHE A 211 10.41 2.04 -5.69
C PHE A 211 9.81 0.67 -5.34
N GLU A 212 8.56 0.64 -4.87
CA GLU A 212 7.84 -0.60 -4.60
C GLU A 212 7.75 -1.49 -5.84
N LYS A 213 7.43 -0.90 -6.98
CA LYS A 213 7.24 -1.59 -8.25
C LYS A 213 8.54 -2.12 -8.83
N ASP A 214 9.62 -1.37 -8.67
CA ASP A 214 10.97 -1.82 -8.99
C ASP A 214 11.39 -3.04 -8.15
N ILE A 215 11.13 -3.02 -6.84
CA ILE A 215 11.39 -4.17 -5.95
C ILE A 215 10.55 -5.39 -6.34
N LYS A 216 9.27 -5.17 -6.70
CA LYS A 216 8.34 -6.22 -7.13
C LYS A 216 8.52 -6.70 -8.58
N LEU A 217 9.62 -6.29 -9.24
CA LEU A 217 9.95 -6.65 -10.63
C LEU A 217 8.89 -6.20 -11.67
N ASP A 218 8.10 -5.18 -11.35
CA ASP A 218 7.09 -4.55 -12.21
C ASP A 218 7.43 -3.07 -12.49
N SER A 219 8.70 -2.81 -12.78
CA SER A 219 9.22 -1.45 -13.01
C SER A 219 8.37 -0.64 -13.98
N HIS A 220 8.07 0.62 -13.64
CA HIS A 220 7.41 1.54 -14.56
C HIS A 220 8.35 2.18 -15.57
N PHE A 221 9.65 2.15 -15.33
CA PHE A 221 10.61 2.68 -16.29
C PHE A 221 10.59 1.86 -17.59
N ALA A 222 11.05 2.49 -18.67
CA ALA A 222 11.23 1.79 -19.94
C ALA A 222 12.13 0.56 -19.78
N SER A 223 11.90 -0.47 -20.60
CA SER A 223 12.54 -1.79 -20.46
C SER A 223 14.07 -1.78 -20.55
N ASN A 224 14.64 -0.74 -21.17
CA ASN A 224 16.08 -0.52 -21.24
C ASN A 224 16.69 0.01 -19.92
N ASN A 225 15.86 0.55 -19.02
CA ASN A 225 16.27 1.10 -17.72
C ASN A 225 16.04 0.08 -16.59
N LYS A 226 16.88 -0.96 -16.57
CA LYS A 226 16.77 -2.07 -15.61
C LYS A 226 17.07 -1.60 -14.19
N PHE A 227 16.21 -2.02 -13.26
CA PHE A 227 16.43 -1.80 -11.83
C PHE A 227 17.56 -2.68 -11.31
N ASN A 228 18.47 -2.08 -10.53
CA ASN A 228 19.50 -2.79 -9.78
C ASN A 228 19.75 -2.06 -8.47
N ILE A 229 19.69 -2.78 -7.36
CA ILE A 229 20.00 -2.29 -6.02
C ILE A 229 21.25 -3.02 -5.52
N ALA A 230 22.31 -2.26 -5.24
CA ALA A 230 23.60 -2.79 -4.86
C ALA A 230 24.26 -1.90 -3.81
N VAL A 231 25.04 -2.53 -2.92
CA VAL A 231 25.86 -1.86 -1.90
C VAL A 231 27.30 -2.26 -2.16
N LYS A 232 28.19 -1.28 -2.39
CA LYS A 232 29.58 -1.52 -2.83
C LYS A 232 29.72 -2.42 -4.08
N GLY A 233 28.76 -2.34 -5.00
CA GLY A 233 28.74 -3.16 -6.22
C GLY A 233 28.23 -4.59 -6.00
N GLU A 234 27.94 -4.99 -4.76
CA GLU A 234 27.30 -6.26 -4.46
C GLU A 234 25.77 -6.14 -4.49
N PRO A 235 25.05 -7.01 -5.23
CA PRO A 235 23.59 -6.98 -5.27
C PRO A 235 22.96 -7.15 -3.89
N LEU A 236 21.93 -6.36 -3.62
CA LEU A 236 21.14 -6.43 -2.40
C LEU A 236 19.77 -7.06 -2.71
N HIS A 237 19.61 -8.35 -2.38
CA HIS A 237 18.37 -9.07 -2.64
C HIS A 237 17.30 -8.70 -1.60
N ILE A 238 16.31 -7.91 -1.99
CA ILE A 238 15.17 -7.55 -1.14
C ILE A 238 14.14 -8.68 -1.13
N GLU A 239 13.78 -9.16 0.06
CA GLU A 239 12.76 -10.19 0.27
C GLU A 239 11.38 -9.60 0.52
N ASN A 240 11.32 -8.49 1.25
CA ASN A 240 10.08 -7.84 1.63
C ASN A 240 10.21 -6.32 1.62
N VAL A 241 9.12 -5.64 1.29
CA VAL A 241 8.98 -4.18 1.35
C VAL A 241 7.64 -3.84 2.01
N LEU A 242 7.69 -3.06 3.08
CA LEU A 242 6.52 -2.52 3.78
C LEU A 242 6.56 -1.00 3.67
N ILE A 243 5.45 -0.40 3.27
CA ILE A 243 5.34 1.06 3.09
C ILE A 243 4.20 1.57 3.96
N TYR A 244 4.54 2.52 4.83
CA TYR A 244 3.62 3.18 5.74
C TYR A 244 3.46 4.63 5.31
N TYR A 245 2.21 5.07 5.25
CA TYR A 245 1.84 6.42 4.83
C TYR A 245 1.31 7.18 6.05
N MET A 246 1.95 8.30 6.37
CA MET A 246 1.57 9.17 7.48
C MET A 246 1.04 10.49 6.92
N ASP A 247 -0.22 10.76 7.26
CA ASP A 247 -0.94 11.96 6.83
C ASP A 247 -0.83 13.08 7.86
N GLU A 248 -0.95 14.33 7.41
CA GLU A 248 -1.03 15.50 8.30
C GLU A 248 -2.25 15.46 9.23
N ILE A 249 -3.29 14.72 8.84
CA ILE A 249 -4.54 14.56 9.57
C ILE A 249 -4.81 13.06 9.73
N PRO A 250 -5.10 12.58 10.96
CA PRO A 250 -5.41 11.17 11.20
C PRO A 250 -6.57 10.68 10.34
N PRO A 251 -6.58 9.39 9.95
CA PRO A 251 -7.67 8.80 9.20
C PRO A 251 -8.94 8.66 10.07
N GLU A 252 -10.09 8.64 9.41
CA GLU A 252 -11.42 8.56 10.00
C GLU A 252 -12.03 7.18 9.74
N PHE A 253 -11.59 6.17 10.50
CA PHE A 253 -12.20 4.84 10.47
C PHE A 253 -13.13 4.65 11.65
N SER A 254 -14.33 4.10 11.41
CA SER A 254 -15.19 3.66 12.49
C SER A 254 -14.60 2.40 13.14
N MET A 255 -14.65 2.34 14.47
CA MET A 255 -14.13 1.19 15.24
C MET A 255 -14.99 -0.08 15.08
N GLN A 256 -15.78 -0.23 14.01
CA GLN A 256 -16.72 -1.34 13.84
C GLN A 256 -16.02 -2.71 13.87
N PHE A 257 -14.78 -2.81 13.38
CA PHE A 257 -14.01 -4.06 13.36
C PHE A 257 -13.64 -4.59 14.76
N LEU A 258 -13.53 -3.73 15.77
CA LEU A 258 -13.18 -4.16 17.14
C LEU A 258 -14.41 -4.60 17.95
N LYS A 259 -15.63 -4.29 17.50
CA LYS A 259 -16.84 -4.54 18.29
C LYS A 259 -17.18 -6.03 18.42
N ALA A 260 -17.01 -6.84 17.38
CA ALA A 260 -17.43 -8.24 17.42
C ALA A 260 -16.60 -9.09 18.40
N GLY A 261 -15.26 -8.98 18.34
CA GLY A 261 -14.37 -9.75 19.21
C GLY A 261 -14.39 -9.27 20.67
N VAL A 262 -14.38 -7.96 20.89
CA VAL A 262 -14.35 -7.38 22.25
C VAL A 262 -15.67 -7.61 22.99
N VAL A 263 -16.82 -7.53 22.29
CA VAL A 263 -18.13 -7.80 22.91
C VAL A 263 -18.26 -9.28 23.28
N ALA A 264 -17.81 -10.20 22.43
CA ALA A 264 -17.85 -11.63 22.75
C ALA A 264 -17.02 -11.96 24.01
N VAL A 265 -15.81 -11.41 24.12
CA VAL A 265 -14.97 -11.60 25.31
C VAL A 265 -15.59 -10.99 26.56
N ALA A 266 -16.13 -9.77 26.46
CA ALA A 266 -16.78 -9.11 27.60
C ALA A 266 -17.99 -9.89 28.13
N VAL A 267 -18.81 -10.46 27.23
CA VAL A 267 -19.97 -11.29 27.61
C VAL A 267 -19.53 -12.56 28.32
N VAL A 268 -18.49 -13.24 27.83
CA VAL A 268 -17.94 -14.46 28.47
C VAL A 268 -17.41 -14.17 29.87
N VAL A 269 -16.69 -13.05 30.05
CA VAL A 269 -16.16 -12.65 31.36
C VAL A 269 -17.31 -12.36 32.35
N LEU A 270 -18.34 -11.64 31.93
CA LEU A 270 -19.51 -11.36 32.76
C LEU A 270 -20.26 -12.63 33.18
N LEU A 271 -20.45 -13.58 32.26
CA LEU A 271 -21.06 -14.88 32.56
C LEU A 271 -20.22 -15.68 33.57
N ALA A 272 -18.90 -15.70 33.42
CA ALA A 272 -18.00 -16.39 34.34
C ALA A 272 -18.08 -15.82 35.77
N ILE A 273 -18.14 -14.48 35.90
CA ILE A 273 -18.30 -13.80 37.20
C ILE A 273 -19.65 -14.16 37.83
N LEU A 274 -20.73 -14.12 37.07
CA LEU A 274 -22.08 -14.48 37.57
C LEU A 274 -22.13 -15.92 38.06
N ILE A 275 -21.57 -16.87 37.29
CA ILE A 275 -21.47 -18.27 37.70
C ILE A 275 -20.64 -18.40 38.98
N GLY A 276 -19.50 -17.70 39.06
CA GLY A 276 -18.65 -17.68 40.25
C GLY A 276 -19.39 -17.20 41.50
N ILE A 277 -20.18 -16.13 41.40
CA ILE A 277 -21.00 -15.62 42.50
C ILE A 277 -22.07 -16.65 42.91
N ILE A 278 -22.78 -17.24 41.95
CA ILE A 278 -23.82 -18.24 42.23
C ILE A 278 -23.22 -19.46 42.96
N VAL A 279 -22.10 -19.98 42.49
CA VAL A 279 -21.39 -21.11 43.14
C VAL A 279 -20.98 -20.73 44.56
N LEU A 280 -20.45 -19.53 44.77
CA LEU A 280 -20.01 -19.05 46.08
C LEU A 280 -21.18 -18.91 47.06
N VAL A 281 -22.34 -18.43 46.59
CA VAL A 281 -23.57 -18.35 47.40
C VAL A 281 -24.10 -19.75 47.74
N ILE A 282 -24.15 -20.69 46.78
CA ILE A 282 -24.59 -22.07 47.03
C ILE A 282 -23.65 -22.76 48.02
N MET A 283 -22.33 -22.63 47.84
CA MET A 283 -21.35 -23.20 48.76
C MET A 283 -21.47 -22.62 50.17
N ARG A 284 -21.70 -21.30 50.30
CA ARG A 284 -21.95 -20.67 51.61
C ARG A 284 -23.23 -21.22 52.25
N ARG A 285 -24.32 -21.34 51.49
CA ARG A 285 -25.61 -21.85 51.98
C ARG A 285 -25.55 -23.33 52.38
N TRP A 286 -24.77 -24.15 51.67
CA TRP A 286 -24.51 -25.55 52.02
C TRP A 286 -23.63 -25.68 53.27
N ARG A 287 -22.64 -24.80 53.46
CA ARG A 287 -21.85 -24.77 54.68
C ARG A 287 -22.72 -24.41 55.89
N THR A 288 -23.50 -23.33 55.81
CA THR A 288 -24.40 -22.93 56.92
C THR A 288 -25.42 -24.02 57.26
N GLY A 289 -25.99 -24.70 56.26
CA GLY A 289 -26.91 -25.82 56.50
C GLY A 289 -26.25 -27.08 57.10
N LYS A 290 -24.93 -27.27 56.94
CA LYS A 290 -24.18 -28.32 57.66
C LYS A 290 -23.95 -27.93 59.12
N TYR A 291 -23.64 -26.67 59.41
CA TYR A 291 -23.46 -26.21 60.80
C TYR A 291 -24.78 -26.30 61.60
N GLU A 292 -25.91 -25.90 61.01
CA GLU A 292 -27.22 -25.99 61.65
C GLU A 292 -27.65 -27.45 61.93
N LYS A 293 -27.32 -28.39 61.03
CA LYS A 293 -27.57 -29.83 61.27
C LYS A 293 -26.67 -30.45 62.33
N VAL A 294 -25.46 -29.93 62.54
CA VAL A 294 -24.56 -30.40 63.61
C VAL A 294 -25.05 -29.89 64.96
N GLU A 295 -25.47 -28.63 65.08
CA GLU A 295 -26.05 -28.10 66.33
C GLU A 295 -27.36 -28.81 66.72
N ILE A 296 -28.25 -29.13 65.78
CA ILE A 296 -29.49 -29.87 66.08
C ILE A 296 -29.19 -31.32 66.51
N LYS A 297 -28.16 -31.95 65.94
CA LYS A 297 -27.74 -33.30 66.34
C LYS A 297 -27.12 -33.31 67.74
N GLU A 298 -26.26 -32.34 68.06
CA GLU A 298 -25.69 -32.21 69.41
C GLU A 298 -26.75 -31.85 70.47
N MET A 299 -27.74 -31.01 70.13
CA MET A 299 -28.86 -30.73 71.03
C MET A 299 -29.80 -31.94 71.23
N GLY A 300 -29.96 -32.80 70.23
CA GLY A 300 -30.70 -34.06 70.34
C GLY A 300 -29.98 -35.10 71.22
N GLU A 301 -28.66 -35.23 71.08
CA GLU A 301 -27.84 -36.13 71.91
C GLU A 301 -27.75 -35.64 73.37
N MET A 302 -27.75 -34.33 73.63
CA MET A 302 -27.82 -33.76 74.98
C MET A 302 -29.16 -33.97 75.69
N GLN A 303 -30.28 -34.06 74.96
CA GLN A 303 -31.58 -34.37 75.58
C GLN A 303 -31.75 -35.86 75.91
N ILE A 304 -31.19 -36.76 75.11
CA ILE A 304 -31.23 -38.21 75.37
C ILE A 304 -30.40 -38.57 76.62
N ASN A 305 -29.28 -37.89 76.85
CA ASN A 305 -28.44 -38.11 78.03
C ASN A 305 -28.98 -37.49 79.33
N ARG A 306 -30.12 -36.78 79.29
CA ARG A 306 -30.72 -36.11 80.46
C ARG A 306 -32.01 -36.78 80.97
N VAL A 307 -32.43 -37.88 80.34
CA VAL A 307 -33.63 -38.66 80.70
C VAL A 307 -33.29 -40.16 80.87
N SER A 308 -32.08 -40.46 81.38
CA SER A 308 -31.76 -41.74 82.02
C SER A 308 -31.67 -41.56 83.53
#